data_AF-A0A7C5PAM1-F1
#
_entry.id   AF-A0A7C5PAM1-F1
#
_cell.length_a   1.000
_cell.length_b   1.000
_cell.length_c   1.000
_cell.angle_alpha   90.00
_cell.angle_beta   90.00
_cell.angle_gamma   90.00
#
_symmetry.space_group_name_H-M   'P 1'
#
loop_
_entity.id
_entity.type
_entity.pdbx_description
1 polymer ?
#
loop_
_entity_poly.entity_id
_entity_poly.type
_entity_poly.pdbx_seq_one_letter_code
_entity_poly.pdbx_strand_id
1 'polypeptide(L)'
;MAYEIIIGRGEKDRQRFGLKGTVFLGRHYVQMGQTTSLSNDIYLDVASSHVIFVVGKRGGGKSYTMGVIAEGFADLPEEIRQNLSIILLDTMGIYWTMKYPNKEDEKILSEWNMKPKPLNPVIFTPIGFFDKFKKEGILTDLPFSIKPSELSGEDWCTTFQIDPYKPMGILIIRVINELLESGKNFDIDDILERIKADINCEKTDKEAVTNLFETAKKWGLFDVQGTQLRDLAKAGQVTVLDVSAYATMPNGWAIKSLVVGLIAQKLFLERMTERRKEEFEQVKETIHYFTEEKKVKQEYPMVWLVIDEAHEFLPREGKTLASDPLITILREGRQPGISLVLASQQPAKIHTDVMTQADTVISHRITAKIDTDALGALMQSYMREGL
;
A
#
# COMPACT_ATOMS: atom_id res chain seq x y z
N MET A 1 -3.99 29.78 24.34
CA MET A 1 -4.76 28.86 23.46
C MET A 1 -3.84 27.70 23.13
N ALA A 2 -4.34 26.47 23.20
CA ALA A 2 -3.57 25.30 22.75
C ALA A 2 -3.23 25.50 21.26
N TYR A 3 -1.97 25.27 20.89
CA TYR A 3 -1.50 25.47 19.53
C TYR A 3 -1.62 24.13 18.80
N GLU A 4 -2.39 24.08 17.73
CA GLU A 4 -2.52 22.86 16.92
C GLU A 4 -1.24 22.64 16.11
N ILE A 5 -0.70 21.43 16.16
CA ILE A 5 0.46 21.03 15.36
C ILE A 5 -0.05 20.25 14.16
N ILE A 6 0.29 20.66 12.94
CA ILE A 6 -0.09 19.96 11.71
C ILE A 6 1.20 19.46 11.03
N ILE A 7 1.36 18.14 10.97
CA ILE A 7 2.47 17.47 10.29
C ILE A 7 2.18 17.43 8.79
N GLY A 8 3.19 17.69 7.97
CA GLY A 8 3.08 17.62 6.50
C GLY A 8 2.51 18.87 5.82
N ARG A 9 2.07 19.89 6.59
CA ARG A 9 1.45 21.11 6.03
C ARG A 9 2.33 22.35 6.18
N GLY A 10 2.58 23.02 5.05
CA GLY A 10 3.29 24.31 5.02
C GLY A 10 2.46 25.48 5.55
N GLU A 11 3.13 26.58 5.89
CA GLU A 11 2.48 27.77 6.50
C GLU A 11 1.37 28.37 5.63
N LYS A 12 1.61 28.49 4.32
CA LYS A 12 0.62 29.02 3.36
C LYS A 12 -0.67 28.20 3.35
N ASP A 13 -0.57 26.88 3.29
CA ASP A 13 -1.72 25.98 3.26
C ASP A 13 -2.40 25.91 4.62
N ARG A 14 -1.64 26.03 5.71
CA ARG A 14 -2.21 26.17 7.05
C ARG A 14 -3.06 27.43 7.20
N GLN A 15 -2.60 28.58 6.70
CA GLN A 15 -3.39 29.82 6.72
C GLN A 15 -4.66 29.70 5.87
N ARG A 16 -4.59 28.99 4.74
CA ARG A 16 -5.71 28.84 3.79
C ARG A 16 -6.75 27.81 4.24
N PHE A 17 -6.32 26.67 4.74
CA PHE A 17 -7.19 25.50 4.97
C PHE A 17 -7.38 25.17 6.45
N GLY A 18 -6.56 25.72 7.36
CA GLY A 18 -6.62 25.38 8.78
C GLY A 18 -6.48 23.88 9.01
N LEU A 19 -7.46 23.26 9.68
CA LEU A 19 -7.56 21.81 9.92
C LEU A 19 -8.29 21.03 8.83
N LYS A 20 -8.80 21.67 7.76
CA LYS A 20 -9.50 20.94 6.70
C LYS A 20 -8.56 19.94 6.03
N GLY A 21 -9.01 18.69 5.87
CA GLY A 21 -8.20 17.62 5.29
C GLY A 21 -7.02 17.23 6.18
N THR A 22 -7.22 17.23 7.50
CA THR A 22 -6.24 16.71 8.46
C THR A 22 -6.88 15.64 9.33
N VAL A 23 -6.08 14.68 9.80
CA VAL A 23 -6.51 13.60 10.70
C VAL A 23 -5.81 13.75 12.04
N PHE A 24 -6.55 13.55 13.13
CA PHE A 24 -5.97 13.61 14.47
C PHE A 24 -5.10 12.37 14.72
N LEU A 25 -3.84 12.57 15.14
CA LEU A 25 -2.92 11.50 15.47
C LEU A 25 -2.72 11.31 16.98
N GLY A 26 -2.89 12.37 17.76
CA GLY A 26 -2.66 12.33 19.21
C GLY A 26 -2.32 13.69 19.78
N ARG A 27 -1.64 13.68 20.95
CA ARG A 27 -1.26 14.90 21.66
C ARG A 27 0.24 14.95 21.94
N HIS A 28 0.78 16.16 21.87
CA HIS A 28 2.14 16.44 22.27
C HIS A 28 2.29 16.28 23.78
N TYR A 29 3.20 15.40 24.17
CA TYR A 29 3.59 15.17 25.55
C TYR A 29 4.76 16.09 25.90
N VAL A 30 4.53 17.05 26.81
CA VAL A 30 5.55 18.02 27.22
C VAL A 30 5.97 17.73 28.66
N GLN A 31 7.29 17.62 28.86
CA GLN A 31 7.87 17.53 30.20
C GLN A 31 8.38 18.91 30.63
N MET A 32 7.77 19.47 31.67
CA MET A 32 8.22 20.72 32.31
C MET A 32 8.78 20.39 33.70
N GLY A 33 10.11 20.26 33.78
CA GLY A 33 10.78 19.83 35.01
C GLY A 33 10.37 18.41 35.42
N GLN A 34 9.71 18.30 36.58
CA GLN A 34 9.19 17.02 37.11
C GLN A 34 7.75 16.72 36.71
N THR A 35 7.02 17.68 36.14
CA THR A 35 5.63 17.50 35.72
C THR A 35 5.54 17.21 34.23
N THR A 36 4.63 16.32 33.87
CA THR A 36 4.33 15.99 32.48
C THR A 36 2.89 16.32 32.17
N SER A 37 2.65 16.94 31.02
CA SER A 37 1.31 17.32 30.58
C SER A 37 1.12 17.06 29.09
N LEU A 38 -0.10 16.65 28.72
CA LEU A 38 -0.55 16.66 27.33
C LEU A 38 -0.91 18.10 26.99
N SER A 39 -0.25 18.66 25.97
CA SER A 39 -0.37 20.09 25.66
C SER A 39 -1.18 20.35 24.40
N ASN A 40 -0.64 19.93 23.25
CA ASN A 40 -1.12 20.37 21.94
C ASN A 40 -1.63 19.17 21.14
N ASP A 41 -2.76 19.32 20.48
CA ASP A 41 -3.25 18.30 19.54
C ASP A 41 -2.33 18.27 18.30
N ILE A 42 -2.06 17.06 17.83
CA ILE A 42 -1.23 16.77 16.68
C ILE A 42 -2.13 16.18 15.59
N TYR A 43 -2.09 16.81 14.43
CA TYR A 43 -2.81 16.42 13.23
C TYR A 43 -1.83 16.08 12.11
N LEU A 44 -2.23 15.21 11.21
CA LEU A 44 -1.52 14.86 9.98
C LEU A 44 -2.31 15.41 8.79
N ASP A 45 -1.62 16.10 7.89
CA ASP A 45 -2.19 16.45 6.59
C ASP A 45 -2.42 15.20 5.74
N VAL A 46 -3.63 15.08 5.22
CA VAL A 46 -4.03 13.98 4.34
C VAL A 46 -4.52 14.47 2.97
N ALA A 47 -4.58 15.79 2.78
CA ALA A 47 -4.95 16.41 1.52
C ALA A 47 -3.77 16.50 0.54
N SER A 48 -2.55 16.31 1.04
CA SER A 48 -1.29 16.33 0.28
C SER A 48 -0.71 14.93 0.15
N SER A 49 0.15 14.73 -0.86
CA SER A 49 0.90 13.48 -1.01
C SER A 49 2.04 13.40 0.01
N HIS A 50 2.15 12.27 0.70
CA HIS A 50 3.14 12.06 1.75
C HIS A 50 3.85 10.71 1.63
N VAL A 51 5.10 10.68 2.10
CA VAL A 51 5.81 9.43 2.41
C VAL A 51 6.04 9.38 3.91
N ILE A 52 5.28 8.52 4.59
CA ILE A 52 5.33 8.35 6.04
C ILE A 52 6.02 7.02 6.37
N PHE A 53 7.06 7.08 7.18
CA PHE A 53 7.76 5.90 7.67
C PHE A 53 7.45 5.65 9.15
N VAL A 54 6.78 4.54 9.45
CA VAL A 54 6.38 4.14 10.80
C VAL A 54 7.30 3.03 11.31
N VAL A 55 8.08 3.30 12.34
CA VAL A 55 9.08 2.36 12.86
C VAL A 55 8.81 1.98 14.30
N GLY A 56 9.17 0.75 14.67
CA GLY A 56 8.93 0.27 16.03
C GLY A 56 9.07 -1.23 16.20
N LYS A 57 9.50 -1.68 17.38
CA LYS A 57 9.59 -3.11 17.70
C LYS A 57 8.23 -3.82 17.58
N ARG A 58 8.23 -5.15 17.59
CA ARG A 58 7.01 -5.97 17.68
C ARG A 58 6.14 -5.52 18.87
N GLY A 59 4.84 -5.35 18.64
CA GLY A 59 3.92 -4.84 19.66
C GLY A 59 4.15 -3.37 20.04
N GLY A 60 4.92 -2.63 19.25
CA GLY A 60 5.26 -1.23 19.53
C GLY A 60 4.17 -0.21 19.17
N GLY A 61 3.08 -0.62 18.49
CA GLY A 61 1.99 0.28 18.09
C GLY A 61 2.01 0.74 16.63
N LYS A 62 2.86 0.15 15.76
CA LYS A 62 2.92 0.48 14.32
C LYS A 62 1.57 0.31 13.61
N SER A 63 0.99 -0.90 13.68
CA SER A 63 -0.29 -1.20 13.03
C SER A 63 -1.45 -0.45 13.65
N TYR A 64 -1.37 -0.14 14.96
CA TYR A 64 -2.32 0.78 15.60
C TYR A 64 -2.24 2.19 15.00
N THR A 65 -1.03 2.72 14.75
CA THR A 65 -0.84 4.04 14.11
C THR A 65 -1.42 4.05 12.69
N MET A 66 -1.17 3.01 11.91
CA MET A 66 -1.78 2.86 10.56
C MET A 66 -3.30 2.80 10.63
N GLY A 67 -3.85 2.10 11.64
CA GLY A 67 -5.28 2.06 11.92
C GLY A 67 -5.86 3.42 12.32
N VAL A 68 -5.17 4.20 13.15
CA VAL A 68 -5.56 5.58 13.53
C VAL A 68 -5.61 6.49 12.30
N ILE A 69 -4.62 6.39 11.41
CA ILE A 69 -4.64 7.11 10.13
C ILE A 69 -5.90 6.71 9.36
N ALA A 70 -6.12 5.42 9.13
CA ALA A 70 -7.29 4.93 8.37
C ALA A 70 -8.64 5.31 8.99
N GLU A 71 -8.77 5.28 10.32
CA GLU A 71 -9.96 5.73 11.04
C GLU A 71 -10.17 7.23 10.84
N GLY A 72 -9.12 8.03 10.98
CA GLY A 72 -9.16 9.47 10.73
C GLY A 72 -9.60 9.82 9.31
N PHE A 73 -9.16 9.05 8.30
CA PHE A 73 -9.64 9.18 6.91
C PHE A 73 -11.15 8.96 6.80
N ALA A 74 -11.67 7.93 7.46
CA ALA A 74 -13.09 7.60 7.42
C ALA A 74 -13.96 8.66 8.10
N ASP A 75 -13.41 9.37 9.08
CA ASP A 75 -14.05 10.46 9.82
C ASP A 75 -14.04 11.81 9.10
N LEU A 76 -13.27 11.94 8.02
CA LEU A 76 -13.26 13.17 7.25
C LEU A 76 -14.66 13.50 6.73
N PRO A 77 -15.01 14.81 6.64
CA PRO A 77 -16.24 15.24 5.98
C PRO A 77 -16.33 14.63 4.58
N GLU A 78 -17.53 14.22 4.18
CA GLU A 78 -17.74 13.48 2.93
C GLU A 78 -17.17 14.22 1.70
N GLU A 79 -17.30 15.55 1.67
CA GLU A 79 -16.75 16.41 0.62
C GLU A 79 -15.22 16.27 0.42
N ILE A 80 -14.49 15.94 1.48
CA ILE A 80 -13.04 15.71 1.46
C ILE A 80 -12.76 14.22 1.24
N ARG A 81 -13.45 13.36 2.00
CA ARG A 81 -13.26 11.91 1.98
C ARG A 81 -13.44 11.32 0.59
N GLN A 82 -14.39 11.81 -0.20
CA GLN A 82 -14.63 11.32 -1.57
C GLN A 82 -13.47 11.61 -2.54
N ASN A 83 -12.53 12.50 -2.21
CA ASN A 83 -11.33 12.76 -3.04
C ASN A 83 -10.14 11.87 -2.65
N LEU A 84 -10.33 11.01 -1.63
CA LEU A 84 -9.29 10.18 -1.04
C LEU A 84 -9.73 8.71 -1.05
N SER A 85 -8.77 7.80 -1.12
CA SER A 85 -8.97 6.38 -0.80
C SER A 85 -7.75 5.87 -0.06
N ILE A 86 -7.94 4.81 0.73
CA ILE A 86 -6.84 4.16 1.46
C ILE A 86 -6.88 2.66 1.20
N ILE A 87 -5.72 2.09 0.89
CA ILE A 87 -5.54 0.66 0.66
C ILE A 87 -4.53 0.16 1.68
N LEU A 88 -4.99 -0.64 2.65
CA LEU A 88 -4.16 -1.34 3.61
C LEU A 88 -3.80 -2.71 3.06
N LEU A 89 -2.51 -2.94 2.81
CA LEU A 89 -1.98 -4.25 2.46
C LEU A 89 -1.73 -5.03 3.76
N ASP A 90 -2.64 -5.95 4.08
CA ASP A 90 -2.61 -6.71 5.32
C ASP A 90 -1.86 -8.03 5.13
N THR A 91 -0.61 -8.05 5.56
CA THR A 91 0.26 -9.23 5.48
C THR A 91 0.06 -10.21 6.65
N MET A 92 -0.61 -9.77 7.72
CA MET A 92 -0.72 -10.50 8.98
C MET A 92 -2.17 -10.85 9.36
N GLY A 93 -3.16 -10.30 8.67
CA GLY A 93 -4.58 -10.60 8.84
C GLY A 93 -5.16 -10.00 10.12
N ILE A 94 -4.83 -8.75 10.43
CA ILE A 94 -5.22 -8.07 11.68
C ILE A 94 -6.25 -6.95 11.47
N TYR A 95 -6.33 -6.35 10.28
CA TYR A 95 -7.15 -5.15 10.05
C TYR A 95 -8.64 -5.46 9.90
N TRP A 96 -9.05 -6.72 9.72
CA TRP A 96 -10.46 -7.11 9.76
C TRP A 96 -11.14 -6.78 11.10
N THR A 97 -10.35 -6.75 12.20
CA THR A 97 -10.83 -6.41 13.54
C THR A 97 -11.33 -4.98 13.65
N MET A 98 -10.91 -4.09 12.75
CA MET A 98 -11.38 -2.70 12.69
C MET A 98 -12.89 -2.61 12.42
N LYS A 99 -13.54 -3.68 11.96
CA LYS A 99 -15.01 -3.77 11.86
C LYS A 99 -15.73 -3.71 13.20
N TYR A 100 -15.01 -3.81 14.29
CA TYR A 100 -15.57 -3.80 15.63
C TYR A 100 -15.06 -2.59 16.43
N PRO A 101 -15.89 -2.00 17.31
CA PRO A 101 -15.42 -0.98 18.23
C PRO A 101 -14.34 -1.54 19.18
N ASN A 102 -13.30 -0.75 19.42
CA ASN A 102 -12.28 -1.08 20.42
C ASN A 102 -12.85 -0.95 21.85
N LYS A 103 -13.48 -2.01 22.35
CA LYS A 103 -14.03 -2.07 23.71
C LYS A 103 -12.96 -2.30 24.78
N GLU A 104 -11.82 -2.87 24.40
CA GLU A 104 -10.73 -3.13 25.35
C GLU A 104 -10.17 -1.82 25.92
N ASP A 105 -10.03 -0.80 25.06
CA ASP A 105 -9.49 0.51 25.44
C ASP A 105 -10.55 1.60 25.70
N GLU A 106 -11.82 1.23 25.94
CA GLU A 106 -12.92 2.20 26.12
C GLU A 106 -12.65 3.25 27.22
N LYS A 107 -12.04 2.83 28.33
CA LYS A 107 -11.68 3.74 29.42
C LYS A 107 -10.62 4.76 28.99
N ILE A 108 -9.59 4.29 28.27
CA ILE A 108 -8.51 5.16 27.76
C ILE A 108 -9.09 6.14 26.75
N LEU A 109 -9.94 5.68 25.83
CA LEU A 109 -10.61 6.56 24.86
C LEU A 109 -11.47 7.62 25.56
N SER A 110 -12.16 7.25 26.64
CA SER A 110 -12.98 8.18 27.42
C SER A 110 -12.15 9.29 28.08
N GLU A 111 -10.94 9.00 28.55
CA GLU A 111 -9.99 10.02 29.05
C GLU A 111 -9.59 11.05 27.97
N TRP A 112 -9.67 10.63 26.71
CA TRP A 112 -9.42 11.47 25.53
C TRP A 112 -10.69 12.10 24.95
N ASN A 113 -11.85 11.96 25.61
CA ASN A 113 -13.18 12.36 25.12
C ASN A 113 -13.56 11.67 23.80
N MET A 114 -13.05 10.47 23.56
CA MET A 114 -13.35 9.63 22.41
C MET A 114 -14.25 8.46 22.82
N LYS A 115 -14.98 7.91 21.86
CA LYS A 115 -15.81 6.72 22.06
C LYS A 115 -15.34 5.62 21.12
N PRO A 116 -15.33 4.34 21.56
CA PRO A 116 -15.13 3.23 20.65
C PRO A 116 -16.16 3.26 19.52
N LYS A 117 -15.70 3.07 18.30
CA LYS A 117 -16.55 2.92 17.11
C LYS A 117 -15.92 1.93 16.15
N PRO A 118 -16.73 1.27 15.30
CA PRO A 118 -16.18 0.44 14.25
C PRO A 118 -15.77 1.32 13.06
N LEU A 119 -14.75 0.87 12.35
CA LEU A 119 -14.52 1.22 10.96
C LEU A 119 -15.31 0.24 10.07
N ASN A 120 -15.68 0.63 8.86
CA ASN A 120 -16.30 -0.30 7.90
C ASN A 120 -15.40 -0.48 6.67
N PRO A 121 -14.21 -1.09 6.82
CA PRO A 121 -13.33 -1.34 5.68
C PRO A 121 -13.94 -2.42 4.78
N VAL A 122 -13.70 -2.31 3.48
CA VAL A 122 -14.00 -3.37 2.51
C VAL A 122 -12.81 -4.31 2.44
N ILE A 123 -13.02 -5.57 2.82
CA ILE A 123 -11.98 -6.58 2.92
C ILE A 123 -11.97 -7.43 1.64
N PHE A 124 -10.85 -7.38 0.94
CA PHE A 124 -10.56 -8.19 -0.23
C PHE A 124 -9.66 -9.36 0.16
N THR A 125 -10.03 -10.58 -0.24
CA THR A 125 -9.28 -11.80 0.06
C THR A 125 -9.06 -12.59 -1.23
N PRO A 126 -7.87 -13.17 -1.48
CA PRO A 126 -7.63 -13.91 -2.71
C PRO A 126 -8.69 -15.00 -2.96
N ILE A 127 -9.14 -15.10 -4.20
CA ILE A 127 -10.34 -15.84 -4.61
C ILE A 127 -10.35 -17.30 -4.12
N GLY A 128 -9.19 -17.98 -4.11
CA GLY A 128 -9.09 -19.36 -3.63
C GLY A 128 -9.24 -19.54 -2.12
N PHE A 129 -9.13 -18.46 -1.33
CA PHE A 129 -9.32 -18.48 0.12
C PHE A 129 -10.64 -17.85 0.57
N PHE A 130 -11.31 -17.09 -0.31
CA PHE A 130 -12.53 -16.35 0.01
C PHE A 130 -13.62 -17.22 0.66
N ASP A 131 -14.02 -18.32 -0.01
CA ASP A 131 -15.06 -19.21 0.51
C ASP A 131 -14.62 -19.96 1.78
N LYS A 132 -13.34 -20.29 1.90
CA LYS A 132 -12.77 -20.94 3.08
C LYS A 132 -12.85 -20.01 4.29
N PHE A 133 -12.36 -18.79 4.15
CA PHE A 133 -12.38 -17.78 5.22
C PHE A 133 -13.80 -17.50 5.68
N LYS A 134 -14.74 -17.36 4.73
CA LYS A 134 -16.16 -17.18 5.03
C LYS A 134 -16.76 -18.36 5.83
N LYS A 135 -16.38 -19.60 5.51
CA LYS A 135 -16.81 -20.80 6.27
C LYS A 135 -16.18 -20.89 7.65
N GLU A 136 -14.94 -20.43 7.80
CA GLU A 136 -14.19 -20.39 9.06
C GLU A 136 -14.59 -19.20 9.95
N GLY A 137 -15.47 -18.32 9.48
CA GLY A 137 -15.93 -17.14 10.22
C GLY A 137 -14.95 -15.97 10.20
N ILE A 138 -13.92 -16.03 9.36
CA ILE A 138 -13.00 -14.92 9.10
C ILE A 138 -13.73 -13.91 8.21
N LEU A 139 -13.75 -12.64 8.61
CA LEU A 139 -14.46 -11.59 7.88
C LEU A 139 -13.78 -11.31 6.54
N THR A 140 -14.53 -11.49 5.46
CA THR A 140 -14.15 -11.16 4.09
C THR A 140 -15.38 -10.68 3.32
N ASP A 141 -15.22 -9.66 2.48
CA ASP A 141 -16.35 -9.04 1.76
C ASP A 141 -16.34 -9.40 0.28
N LEU A 142 -15.17 -9.29 -0.36
CA LEU A 142 -15.03 -9.45 -1.80
C LEU A 142 -13.82 -10.35 -2.17
N PRO A 143 -13.94 -11.18 -3.22
CA PRO A 143 -12.81 -11.93 -3.73
C PRO A 143 -11.83 -11.00 -4.46
N PHE A 144 -10.54 -11.30 -4.33
CA PHE A 144 -9.44 -10.66 -5.04
C PHE A 144 -8.79 -11.62 -6.02
N SER A 145 -8.48 -11.15 -7.21
CA SER A 145 -7.74 -11.93 -8.19
C SER A 145 -6.88 -11.05 -9.10
N ILE A 146 -5.86 -11.64 -9.70
CA ILE A 146 -4.94 -11.02 -10.64
C ILE A 146 -5.09 -11.72 -11.99
N LYS A 147 -5.04 -10.97 -13.10
CA LYS A 147 -5.07 -11.59 -14.41
C LYS A 147 -3.66 -12.09 -14.77
N PRO A 148 -3.49 -13.35 -15.21
CA PRO A 148 -2.20 -13.82 -15.71
C PRO A 148 -1.65 -12.97 -16.86
N SER A 149 -2.53 -12.40 -17.68
CA SER A 149 -2.17 -11.51 -18.79
C SER A 149 -1.67 -10.12 -18.39
N GLU A 150 -1.67 -9.79 -17.09
CA GLU A 150 -1.07 -8.55 -16.56
C GLU A 150 0.39 -8.73 -16.17
N LEU A 151 0.94 -9.95 -16.29
CA LEU A 151 2.29 -10.29 -15.91
C LEU A 151 3.17 -10.58 -17.12
N SER A 152 4.35 -9.97 -17.13
CA SER A 152 5.41 -10.28 -18.10
C SER A 152 6.08 -11.61 -17.79
N GLY A 153 6.83 -12.14 -18.75
CA GLY A 153 7.64 -13.35 -18.54
C GLY A 153 8.68 -13.18 -17.45
N GLU A 154 9.24 -11.98 -17.33
CA GLU A 154 10.20 -11.57 -16.30
C GLU A 154 9.54 -11.54 -14.91
N ASP A 155 8.28 -11.09 -14.82
CA ASP A 155 7.54 -11.10 -13.55
C ASP A 155 7.31 -12.53 -13.07
N TRP A 156 6.96 -13.44 -13.98
CA TRP A 156 6.82 -14.87 -13.69
C TRP A 156 8.14 -15.49 -13.26
N CYS A 157 9.23 -15.22 -13.98
CA CYS A 157 10.57 -15.69 -13.62
C CYS A 157 10.94 -15.24 -12.20
N THR A 158 10.73 -13.95 -11.87
CA THR A 158 11.03 -13.41 -10.55
C THR A 158 10.14 -14.04 -9.46
N THR A 159 8.85 -14.24 -9.74
CA THR A 159 7.91 -14.89 -8.80
C THR A 159 8.36 -16.31 -8.48
N PHE A 160 8.79 -17.07 -9.48
CA PHE A 160 9.28 -18.44 -9.33
C PHE A 160 10.74 -18.52 -8.86
N GLN A 161 11.43 -17.39 -8.72
CA GLN A 161 12.87 -17.31 -8.41
C GLN A 161 13.73 -18.07 -9.44
N ILE A 162 13.34 -17.96 -10.71
CA ILE A 162 14.05 -18.54 -11.85
C ILE A 162 14.87 -17.45 -12.53
N ASP A 163 16.12 -17.77 -12.86
CA ASP A 163 16.98 -16.90 -13.66
C ASP A 163 16.42 -16.81 -15.11
N PRO A 164 16.03 -15.60 -15.57
CA PRO A 164 15.42 -15.40 -16.89
C PRO A 164 16.35 -15.81 -18.05
N TYR A 165 17.66 -15.90 -17.82
CA TYR A 165 18.66 -16.26 -18.82
C TYR A 165 18.98 -17.76 -18.87
N LYS A 166 18.31 -18.58 -18.04
CA LYS A 166 18.44 -20.05 -18.04
C LYS A 166 17.34 -20.72 -18.86
N PRO A 167 17.49 -22.00 -19.26
CA PRO A 167 16.52 -22.69 -20.10
C PRO A 167 15.05 -22.58 -19.64
N MET A 168 14.78 -22.80 -18.35
CA MET A 168 13.44 -22.63 -17.78
C MET A 168 12.92 -21.18 -17.91
N GLY A 169 13.77 -20.18 -17.64
CA GLY A 169 13.40 -18.77 -17.75
C GLY A 169 13.11 -18.35 -19.19
N ILE A 170 13.94 -18.79 -20.13
CA ILE A 170 13.74 -18.56 -21.57
C ILE A 170 12.42 -19.19 -22.05
N LEU A 171 12.08 -20.39 -21.57
CA LEU A 171 10.80 -21.04 -21.88
C LEU A 171 9.62 -20.23 -21.33
N ILE A 172 9.68 -19.80 -20.06
CA ILE A 172 8.63 -18.97 -19.45
C ILE A 172 8.43 -17.69 -20.26
N ILE A 173 9.51 -16.94 -20.52
CA ILE A 173 9.43 -15.66 -21.23
C ILE A 173 8.87 -15.84 -22.63
N ARG A 174 9.33 -16.84 -23.37
CA ARG A 174 8.84 -17.13 -24.72
C ARG A 174 7.34 -17.41 -24.71
N VAL A 175 6.88 -18.34 -23.88
CA VAL A 175 5.47 -18.72 -23.79
C VAL A 175 4.58 -17.53 -23.43
N ILE A 176 4.98 -16.75 -22.42
CA ILE A 176 4.20 -15.61 -21.95
C ILE A 176 4.15 -14.52 -23.02
N ASN A 177 5.26 -14.20 -23.68
CA ASN A 177 5.29 -13.19 -24.74
C ASN A 177 4.41 -13.59 -25.93
N GLU A 178 4.46 -14.85 -26.35
CA GLU A 178 3.61 -15.35 -27.43
C GLU A 178 2.10 -15.27 -27.10
N LEU A 179 1.73 -15.45 -25.83
CA LEU A 179 0.35 -15.29 -25.37
C LEU A 179 -0.05 -13.81 -25.31
N LEU A 180 0.83 -12.94 -24.81
CA LEU A 180 0.60 -11.48 -24.77
C LEU A 180 0.47 -10.90 -26.19
N GLU A 181 1.30 -11.31 -27.13
CA GLU A 181 1.25 -10.88 -28.54
C GLU A 181 -0.05 -11.28 -29.26
N SER A 182 -0.73 -12.33 -28.78
CA SER A 182 -2.04 -12.72 -29.32
C SER A 182 -3.14 -11.69 -29.08
N GLY A 183 -2.92 -10.76 -28.13
CA GLY A 183 -3.87 -9.70 -27.76
C GLY A 183 -5.13 -10.19 -27.05
N LYS A 184 -5.20 -11.48 -26.69
CA LYS A 184 -6.31 -12.07 -25.95
C LYS A 184 -5.95 -12.22 -24.48
N ASN A 185 -6.94 -12.08 -23.60
CA ASN A 185 -6.78 -12.49 -22.21
C ASN A 185 -6.57 -14.01 -22.16
N PHE A 186 -5.75 -14.46 -21.21
CA PHE A 186 -5.44 -15.85 -20.98
C PHE A 186 -5.36 -16.14 -19.48
N ASP A 187 -5.57 -17.40 -19.11
CA ASP A 187 -5.43 -17.90 -17.75
C ASP A 187 -4.20 -18.82 -17.59
N ILE A 188 -4.10 -19.49 -16.45
CA ILE A 188 -2.99 -20.42 -16.18
C ILE A 188 -3.08 -21.69 -17.03
N ASP A 189 -4.29 -22.14 -17.39
CA ASP A 189 -4.49 -23.32 -18.22
C ASP A 189 -4.03 -23.06 -19.65
N ASP A 190 -4.30 -21.87 -20.20
CA ASP A 190 -3.76 -21.44 -21.49
C ASP A 190 -2.22 -21.45 -21.52
N ILE A 191 -1.58 -21.00 -20.44
CA ILE A 191 -0.11 -21.05 -20.29
C ILE A 191 0.38 -22.50 -20.28
N LEU A 192 -0.28 -23.38 -19.53
CA LEU A 192 0.07 -24.80 -19.46
C LEU A 192 -0.10 -25.51 -20.81
N GLU A 193 -1.14 -25.20 -21.57
CA GLU A 193 -1.34 -25.71 -22.93
C GLU A 193 -0.21 -25.26 -23.86
N ARG A 194 0.17 -23.98 -23.79
CA ARG A 194 1.26 -23.43 -24.59
C ARG A 194 2.63 -24.03 -24.24
N ILE A 195 2.93 -24.25 -22.96
CA ILE A 195 4.15 -24.95 -22.51
C ILE A 195 4.21 -26.37 -23.08
N LYS A 196 3.10 -27.10 -23.07
CA LYS A 196 3.03 -28.46 -23.61
C LYS A 196 3.32 -28.49 -25.11
N ALA A 197 2.80 -27.50 -25.85
CA ALA A 197 2.97 -27.37 -27.29
C ALA A 197 4.37 -26.90 -27.73
N ASP A 198 5.17 -26.29 -26.85
CA ASP A 198 6.51 -25.79 -27.19
C ASP A 198 7.46 -26.93 -27.59
N ILE A 199 8.09 -26.87 -28.76
CA ILE A 199 9.01 -27.91 -29.26
C ILE A 199 10.49 -27.54 -29.10
N ASN A 200 10.79 -26.35 -28.57
CA ASN A 200 12.10 -25.73 -28.54
C ASN A 200 12.76 -25.79 -27.15
N CYS A 201 12.37 -26.76 -26.32
CA CYS A 201 12.91 -26.95 -24.96
C CYS A 201 13.12 -28.43 -24.65
N GLU A 202 14.02 -28.71 -23.69
CA GLU A 202 14.22 -30.07 -23.19
C GLU A 202 12.99 -30.53 -22.40
N LYS A 203 12.75 -31.85 -22.41
CA LYS A 203 11.61 -32.46 -21.71
C LYS A 203 11.63 -32.16 -20.20
N THR A 204 12.81 -32.17 -19.60
CA THR A 204 13.05 -31.89 -18.18
C THR A 204 12.65 -30.46 -17.82
N ASP A 205 13.08 -29.46 -18.60
CA ASP A 205 12.72 -28.05 -18.40
C ASP A 205 11.22 -27.83 -18.58
N LYS A 206 10.61 -28.47 -19.58
CA LYS A 206 9.17 -28.40 -19.82
C LYS A 206 8.38 -28.94 -18.63
N GLU A 207 8.75 -30.10 -18.10
CA GLU A 207 8.10 -30.70 -16.93
C GLU A 207 8.28 -29.82 -15.68
N ALA A 208 9.48 -29.24 -15.49
CA ALA A 208 9.74 -28.33 -14.38
C ALA A 208 8.89 -27.05 -14.44
N VAL A 209 8.81 -26.39 -15.60
CA VAL A 209 7.99 -25.18 -15.80
C VAL A 209 6.50 -25.50 -15.69
N THR A 210 6.06 -26.66 -16.18
CA THR A 210 4.68 -27.13 -16.01
C THR A 210 4.33 -27.23 -14.51
N ASN A 211 5.19 -27.85 -13.70
CA ASN A 211 4.99 -27.98 -12.26
C ASN A 211 4.92 -26.62 -11.53
N LEU A 212 5.69 -25.62 -11.99
CA LEU A 212 5.66 -24.26 -11.45
C LEU A 212 4.29 -23.60 -11.67
N PHE A 213 3.75 -23.66 -12.90
CA PHE A 213 2.43 -23.09 -13.20
C PHE A 213 1.27 -23.87 -12.58
N GLU A 214 1.37 -25.19 -12.47
CA GLU A 214 0.40 -25.98 -11.69
C GLU A 214 0.40 -25.59 -10.20
N THR A 215 1.57 -25.24 -9.66
CA THR A 215 1.70 -24.70 -8.30
C THR A 215 1.10 -23.30 -8.21
N ALA A 216 1.33 -22.44 -9.20
CA ALA A 216 0.74 -21.10 -9.27
C ALA A 216 -0.79 -21.14 -9.30
N LYS A 217 -1.39 -22.11 -10.00
CA LYS A 217 -2.84 -22.34 -10.00
C LYS A 217 -3.38 -22.59 -8.58
N LYS A 218 -2.63 -23.32 -7.75
CA LYS A 218 -3.00 -23.63 -6.36
C LYS A 218 -2.84 -22.45 -5.40
N TRP A 219 -2.23 -21.35 -5.81
CA TRP A 219 -2.17 -20.13 -5.00
C TRP A 219 -3.54 -19.45 -4.85
N GLY A 220 -4.52 -19.80 -5.69
CA GLY A 220 -5.87 -19.23 -5.58
C GLY A 220 -5.89 -17.71 -5.77
N LEU A 221 -4.97 -17.19 -6.59
CA LEU A 221 -4.76 -15.76 -6.83
C LEU A 221 -5.18 -15.32 -8.23
N PHE A 222 -5.16 -16.23 -9.21
CA PHE A 222 -5.33 -15.88 -10.61
C PHE A 222 -6.74 -16.17 -11.13
N ASP A 223 -7.28 -15.24 -11.90
CA ASP A 223 -8.54 -15.36 -12.63
C ASP A 223 -8.48 -14.51 -13.90
N VAL A 224 -9.11 -14.96 -14.99
CA VAL A 224 -9.12 -14.26 -16.29
C VAL A 224 -9.78 -12.88 -16.22
N GLN A 225 -10.75 -12.70 -15.31
CA GLN A 225 -11.42 -11.41 -15.13
C GLN A 225 -10.56 -10.44 -14.33
N GLY A 226 -9.88 -10.92 -13.28
CA GLY A 226 -9.09 -10.11 -12.36
C GLY A 226 -9.91 -9.07 -11.60
N THR A 227 -9.39 -8.60 -10.48
CA THR A 227 -9.96 -7.48 -9.74
C THR A 227 -9.50 -6.15 -10.37
N GLN A 228 -10.43 -5.22 -10.59
CA GLN A 228 -10.08 -3.91 -11.15
C GLN A 228 -9.58 -2.99 -10.04
N LEU A 229 -8.58 -2.16 -10.35
CA LEU A 229 -7.98 -1.30 -9.34
C LEU A 229 -8.97 -0.26 -8.78
N ARG A 230 -9.90 0.22 -9.61
CA ARG A 230 -11.01 1.10 -9.19
C ARG A 230 -11.89 0.51 -8.08
N ASP A 231 -11.96 -0.82 -7.97
CA ASP A 231 -12.73 -1.50 -6.92
C ASP A 231 -11.97 -1.46 -5.58
N LEU A 232 -10.63 -1.46 -5.65
CA LEU A 232 -9.74 -1.34 -4.50
C LEU A 232 -9.54 0.13 -4.07
N ALA A 233 -9.47 1.07 -5.01
CA ALA A 233 -9.19 2.49 -4.77
C ALA A 233 -10.43 3.39 -4.90
N LYS A 234 -11.59 2.91 -4.43
CA LYS A 234 -12.84 3.65 -4.57
C LYS A 234 -12.85 4.92 -3.70
N ALA A 235 -13.43 6.00 -4.25
CA ALA A 235 -13.65 7.27 -3.55
C ALA A 235 -14.26 7.10 -2.15
N GLY A 236 -13.56 7.62 -1.15
CA GLY A 236 -13.92 7.56 0.27
C GLY A 236 -13.87 6.19 0.93
N GLN A 237 -13.37 5.17 0.23
CA GLN A 237 -13.29 3.80 0.73
C GLN A 237 -12.00 3.57 1.52
N VAL A 238 -12.15 2.85 2.63
CA VAL A 238 -11.05 2.15 3.29
C VAL A 238 -11.07 0.72 2.79
N THR A 239 -10.00 0.30 2.12
CA THR A 239 -9.84 -1.05 1.58
C THR A 239 -8.78 -1.78 2.38
N VAL A 240 -9.06 -3.02 2.77
CA VAL A 240 -8.07 -3.94 3.32
C VAL A 240 -7.87 -5.05 2.30
N LEU A 241 -6.67 -5.17 1.74
CA LEU A 241 -6.29 -6.30 0.91
C LEU A 241 -5.56 -7.32 1.79
N ASP A 242 -6.28 -8.34 2.21
CA ASP A 242 -5.78 -9.39 3.10
C ASP A 242 -5.05 -10.48 2.32
N VAL A 243 -3.72 -10.46 2.41
CA VAL A 243 -2.82 -11.45 1.81
C VAL A 243 -2.21 -12.38 2.87
N SER A 244 -2.75 -12.38 4.09
CA SER A 244 -2.26 -13.18 5.22
C SER A 244 -2.41 -14.69 4.99
N ALA A 245 -3.29 -15.11 4.08
CA ALA A 245 -3.43 -16.50 3.63
C ALA A 245 -2.10 -17.10 3.13
N TYR A 246 -1.19 -16.25 2.63
CA TYR A 246 0.12 -16.66 2.14
C TYR A 246 1.21 -16.70 3.22
N ALA A 247 0.95 -16.24 4.45
CA ALA A 247 1.98 -16.12 5.48
C ALA A 247 2.68 -17.44 5.83
N THR A 248 1.97 -18.57 5.75
CA THR A 248 2.50 -19.90 6.07
C THR A 248 2.73 -20.78 4.84
N MET A 249 2.49 -20.27 3.63
CA MET A 249 2.68 -21.03 2.40
C MET A 249 4.16 -21.05 1.98
N PRO A 250 4.68 -22.16 1.44
CA PRO A 250 5.96 -22.17 0.75
C PRO A 250 5.97 -21.09 -0.34
N ASN A 251 7.04 -20.29 -0.40
CA ASN A 251 7.16 -19.13 -1.30
C ASN A 251 6.06 -18.06 -1.14
N GLY A 252 5.29 -18.08 -0.05
CA GLY A 252 4.22 -17.11 0.19
C GLY A 252 4.68 -15.66 0.20
N TRP A 253 5.93 -15.41 0.56
CA TRP A 253 6.54 -14.08 0.43
C TRP A 253 6.65 -13.59 -1.02
N ALA A 254 6.97 -14.46 -1.98
CA ALA A 254 7.04 -14.08 -3.39
C ALA A 254 5.63 -13.74 -3.92
N ILE A 255 4.62 -14.48 -3.47
CA ILE A 255 3.20 -14.22 -3.79
C ILE A 255 2.76 -12.87 -3.21
N LYS A 256 3.06 -12.59 -1.94
CA LYS A 256 2.79 -11.28 -1.33
C LYS A 256 3.48 -10.16 -2.12
N SER A 257 4.75 -10.34 -2.48
CA SER A 257 5.52 -9.34 -3.24
C SER A 257 4.97 -9.10 -4.64
N LEU A 258 4.50 -10.15 -5.32
CA LEU A 258 3.78 -10.06 -6.59
C LEU A 258 2.52 -9.20 -6.44
N VAL A 259 1.68 -9.48 -5.44
CA VAL A 259 0.43 -8.73 -5.20
C VAL A 259 0.74 -7.26 -4.94
N VAL A 260 1.65 -6.96 -4.01
CA VAL A 260 2.03 -5.59 -3.65
C VAL A 260 2.62 -4.84 -4.85
N GLY A 261 3.54 -5.47 -5.59
CA GLY A 261 4.18 -4.87 -6.75
C GLY A 261 3.21 -4.53 -7.88
N LEU A 262 2.31 -5.46 -8.21
CA LEU A 262 1.29 -5.22 -9.22
C LEU A 262 0.31 -4.11 -8.83
N ILE A 263 -0.16 -4.11 -7.57
CA ILE A 263 -1.05 -3.05 -7.08
C ILE A 263 -0.35 -1.69 -7.15
N ALA A 264 0.90 -1.60 -6.68
CA ALA A 264 1.68 -0.38 -6.75
C ALA A 264 1.88 0.09 -8.20
N GLN A 265 2.27 -0.80 -9.11
CA GLN A 265 2.52 -0.47 -10.51
C GLN A 265 1.25 0.03 -11.20
N LYS A 266 0.14 -0.70 -11.08
CA LYS A 266 -1.14 -0.29 -11.66
C LYS A 266 -1.62 1.04 -11.10
N LEU A 267 -1.49 1.22 -9.78
CA LEU A 267 -1.88 2.46 -9.12
C LEU A 267 -1.13 3.66 -9.66
N PHE A 268 0.19 3.52 -9.83
CA PHE A 268 1.01 4.55 -10.43
C PHE A 268 0.55 4.89 -11.86
N LEU A 269 0.36 3.89 -12.72
CA LEU A 269 -0.04 4.10 -14.12
C LEU A 269 -1.44 4.72 -14.27
N GLU A 270 -2.42 4.24 -13.51
CA GLU A 270 -3.79 4.76 -13.54
C GLU A 270 -3.83 6.20 -13.02
N ARG A 271 -3.22 6.49 -11.87
CA ARG A 271 -3.20 7.85 -11.31
C ARG A 271 -2.39 8.83 -12.15
N MET A 272 -1.34 8.40 -12.85
CA MET A 272 -0.64 9.26 -13.81
C MET A 272 -1.55 9.65 -14.98
N THR A 273 -2.40 8.73 -15.43
CA THR A 273 -3.39 9.01 -16.49
C THR A 273 -4.45 9.98 -16.00
N GLU A 274 -4.98 9.76 -14.80
CA GLU A 274 -6.00 10.63 -14.18
C GLU A 274 -5.45 12.01 -13.87
N ARG A 275 -4.21 12.10 -13.35
CA ARG A 275 -3.56 13.38 -13.10
C ARG A 275 -3.45 14.24 -14.36
N ARG A 276 -3.12 13.63 -15.50
CA ARG A 276 -3.09 14.35 -16.78
C ARG A 276 -4.47 14.90 -17.13
N LYS A 277 -5.55 14.12 -16.92
CA LYS A 277 -6.92 14.60 -17.15
C LYS A 277 -7.25 15.79 -16.25
N GLU A 278 -6.94 15.71 -14.96
CA GLU A 278 -7.13 16.80 -14.00
C GLU A 278 -6.41 18.09 -14.44
N GLU A 279 -5.16 17.97 -14.92
CA GLU A 279 -4.38 19.10 -15.42
C GLU A 279 -4.99 19.71 -16.68
N PHE A 280 -5.46 18.87 -17.62
CA PHE A 280 -6.17 19.36 -18.81
C PHE A 280 -7.47 20.09 -18.47
N GLU A 281 -8.22 19.61 -17.47
CA GLU A 281 -9.45 20.26 -17.00
C GLU A 281 -9.17 21.61 -16.37
N GLN A 282 -8.16 21.72 -15.49
CA GLN A 282 -7.75 22.99 -14.86
C GLN A 282 -7.32 24.05 -15.89
N VAL A 283 -6.62 23.63 -16.94
CA VAL A 283 -6.23 24.55 -18.04
C VAL A 283 -7.46 25.01 -18.82
N LYS A 284 -8.42 24.12 -19.11
CA LYS A 284 -9.66 24.49 -19.82
C LYS A 284 -10.51 25.47 -19.01
N GLU A 285 -10.66 25.26 -17.71
CA GLU A 285 -11.38 26.19 -16.82
C GLU A 285 -10.73 27.57 -16.83
N THR A 286 -9.41 27.64 -16.81
CA THR A 286 -8.66 28.92 -16.87
C THR A 286 -8.88 29.65 -18.20
N ILE A 287 -9.04 28.92 -19.31
CA ILE A 287 -9.24 29.49 -20.66
C ILE A 287 -10.71 29.89 -20.89
N HIS A 288 -11.66 29.16 -20.32
CA HIS A 288 -13.11 29.38 -20.49
C HIS A 288 -13.73 29.98 -19.23
N TYR A 289 -13.43 31.26 -18.95
CA TYR A 289 -13.90 32.04 -17.80
C TYR A 289 -15.44 32.16 -17.61
N PHE A 290 -16.26 31.61 -18.51
CA PHE A 290 -17.72 31.82 -18.56
C PHE A 290 -18.59 30.55 -18.60
N THR A 291 -18.02 29.36 -18.40
CA THR A 291 -18.82 28.13 -18.30
C THR A 291 -19.03 27.74 -16.83
N GLU A 292 -20.30 27.47 -16.47
CA GLU A 292 -20.74 27.11 -15.12
C GLU A 292 -19.85 26.06 -14.45
N GLU A 293 -19.52 26.27 -13.17
CA GLU A 293 -18.78 25.37 -12.30
C GLU A 293 -19.52 24.03 -12.10
N LYS A 294 -19.44 23.12 -13.08
CA LYS A 294 -19.73 21.72 -12.81
C LYS A 294 -18.50 21.11 -12.17
N LYS A 295 -18.53 20.94 -10.84
CA LYS A 295 -17.60 20.05 -10.13
C LYS A 295 -17.66 18.67 -10.80
N VAL A 296 -16.68 18.36 -11.65
CA VAL A 296 -16.50 17.03 -12.19
C VAL A 296 -16.13 16.14 -11.02
N LYS A 297 -16.94 15.12 -10.76
CA LYS A 297 -16.65 14.14 -9.73
C LYS A 297 -15.40 13.40 -10.20
N GLN A 298 -14.30 13.50 -9.45
CA GLN A 298 -13.09 12.75 -9.79
C GLN A 298 -13.43 11.25 -9.80
N GLU A 299 -13.24 10.60 -10.94
CA GLU A 299 -13.49 9.17 -11.09
C GLU A 299 -12.51 8.34 -10.25
N TYR A 300 -11.30 8.86 -10.04
CA TYR A 300 -10.24 8.18 -9.31
C TYR A 300 -9.60 9.10 -8.25
N PRO A 301 -9.79 8.82 -6.95
CA PRO A 301 -9.29 9.68 -5.89
C PRO A 301 -7.75 9.62 -5.75
N MET A 302 -7.17 10.55 -4.99
CA MET A 302 -5.81 10.36 -4.47
C MET A 302 -5.77 9.15 -3.53
N VAL A 303 -4.67 8.41 -3.54
CA VAL A 303 -4.61 7.10 -2.89
C VAL A 303 -3.51 7.05 -1.85
N TRP A 304 -3.85 6.56 -0.66
CA TRP A 304 -2.91 6.23 0.40
C TRP A 304 -2.69 4.74 0.42
N LEU A 305 -1.51 4.30 0.02
CA LEU A 305 -1.12 2.89 0.07
C LEU A 305 -0.34 2.64 1.36
N VAL A 306 -0.90 1.79 2.21
CA VAL A 306 -0.39 1.47 3.55
C VAL A 306 0.14 0.04 3.55
N ILE A 307 1.42 -0.12 3.92
CA ILE A 307 2.13 -1.40 3.84
C ILE A 307 2.75 -1.71 5.19
N ASP A 308 2.27 -2.76 5.84
CA ASP A 308 2.93 -3.32 7.03
C ASP A 308 4.10 -4.22 6.63
N GLU A 309 5.10 -4.30 7.50
CA GLU A 309 6.37 -5.01 7.25
C GLU A 309 7.04 -4.66 5.91
N ALA A 310 7.07 -3.37 5.56
CA ALA A 310 7.58 -2.83 4.30
C ALA A 310 9.01 -3.29 3.92
N HIS A 311 9.84 -3.67 4.89
CA HIS A 311 11.17 -4.23 4.65
C HIS A 311 11.15 -5.58 3.90
N GLU A 312 10.04 -6.31 3.94
CA GLU A 312 9.84 -7.53 3.14
C GLU A 312 9.75 -7.22 1.64
N PHE A 313 9.24 -6.04 1.27
CA PHE A 313 8.98 -5.63 -0.13
C PHE A 313 10.06 -4.71 -0.69
N LEU A 314 10.65 -3.90 0.20
CA LEU A 314 11.74 -2.96 -0.05
C LEU A 314 12.96 -3.35 0.78
N PRO A 315 13.59 -4.50 0.52
CA PRO A 315 14.79 -4.88 1.23
C PRO A 315 15.95 -3.95 0.85
N ARG A 316 16.88 -3.74 1.79
CA ARG A 316 18.10 -2.96 1.55
C ARG A 316 19.02 -3.60 0.52
N GLU A 317 19.04 -4.92 0.48
CA GLU A 317 19.83 -5.72 -0.45
C GLU A 317 18.93 -6.66 -1.24
N GLY A 318 19.23 -6.84 -2.53
CA GLY A 318 18.38 -7.60 -3.44
C GLY A 318 17.17 -6.81 -3.94
N LYS A 319 16.30 -7.50 -4.67
CA LYS A 319 15.06 -6.93 -5.21
C LYS A 319 13.94 -7.96 -5.11
N THR A 320 12.72 -7.43 -5.04
CA THR A 320 11.46 -8.17 -5.10
C THR A 320 10.63 -7.60 -6.25
N LEU A 321 9.55 -8.27 -6.63
CA LEU A 321 8.58 -7.72 -7.60
C LEU A 321 7.95 -6.40 -7.16
N ALA A 322 7.91 -6.13 -5.85
CA ALA A 322 7.40 -4.89 -5.31
C ALA A 322 8.45 -3.77 -5.28
N SER A 323 9.74 -4.08 -5.36
CA SER A 323 10.80 -3.09 -5.13
C SER A 323 10.76 -1.95 -6.12
N ASP A 324 10.79 -2.23 -7.43
CA ASP A 324 10.83 -1.18 -8.45
C ASP A 324 9.53 -0.34 -8.48
N PRO A 325 8.32 -0.94 -8.49
CA PRO A 325 7.07 -0.17 -8.41
C PRO A 325 6.98 0.73 -7.17
N LEU A 326 7.36 0.23 -5.98
CA LEU A 326 7.31 1.02 -4.76
C LEU A 326 8.38 2.11 -4.73
N ILE A 327 9.58 1.87 -5.27
CA ILE A 327 10.62 2.90 -5.42
C ILE A 327 10.15 4.01 -6.37
N THR A 328 9.48 3.67 -7.47
CA THR A 328 8.87 4.65 -8.37
C THR A 328 7.86 5.51 -7.62
N ILE A 329 6.96 4.92 -6.82
CA ILE A 329 6.01 5.71 -6.01
C ILE A 329 6.75 6.55 -4.95
N LEU A 330 7.79 6.03 -4.30
CA LEU A 330 8.58 6.81 -3.32
C LEU A 330 9.17 8.08 -3.93
N ARG A 331 9.66 8.01 -5.17
CA ARG A 331 10.33 9.12 -5.85
C ARG A 331 9.37 10.06 -6.56
N GLU A 332 8.32 9.51 -7.17
CA GLU A 332 7.46 10.24 -8.12
C GLU A 332 6.00 10.31 -7.67
N GLY A 333 5.59 9.58 -6.63
CA GLY A 333 4.20 9.42 -6.17
C GLY A 333 3.50 10.73 -5.81
N ARG A 334 4.24 11.79 -5.51
CA ARG A 334 3.68 13.13 -5.33
C ARG A 334 2.93 13.63 -6.57
N GLN A 335 3.47 13.40 -7.77
CA GLN A 335 2.86 13.84 -9.03
C GLN A 335 1.49 13.18 -9.30
N PRO A 336 1.34 11.84 -9.26
CA PRO A 336 0.05 11.18 -9.42
C PRO A 336 -0.86 11.30 -8.19
N GLY A 337 -0.43 11.88 -7.07
CA GLY A 337 -1.27 11.95 -5.86
C GLY A 337 -1.37 10.60 -5.13
N ILE A 338 -0.26 9.89 -5.01
CA ILE A 338 -0.13 8.63 -4.27
C ILE A 338 0.74 8.87 -3.05
N SER A 339 0.18 8.64 -1.87
CA SER A 339 0.88 8.64 -0.60
C SER A 339 1.28 7.23 -0.18
N LEU A 340 2.41 7.10 0.50
CA LEU A 340 2.88 5.85 1.09
C LEU A 340 2.91 5.96 2.61
N VAL A 341 2.37 4.96 3.30
CA VAL A 341 2.62 4.72 4.72
C VAL A 341 3.30 3.38 4.84
N LEU A 342 4.60 3.39 5.15
CA LEU A 342 5.43 2.20 5.22
C LEU A 342 5.75 1.90 6.68
N ALA A 343 5.39 0.73 7.17
CA ALA A 343 5.74 0.31 8.52
C ALA A 343 6.81 -0.76 8.54
N SER A 344 7.79 -0.67 9.45
CA SER A 344 8.82 -1.71 9.59
C SER A 344 9.33 -1.82 11.02
N GLN A 345 9.66 -3.05 11.42
CA GLN A 345 10.40 -3.32 12.65
C GLN A 345 11.91 -3.13 12.51
N GLN A 346 12.41 -3.15 11.28
CA GLN A 346 13.83 -3.27 10.95
C GLN A 346 14.27 -2.13 10.00
N PRO A 347 14.32 -0.87 10.47
CA PRO A 347 14.77 0.25 9.63
C PRO A 347 16.19 0.07 9.08
N ALA A 348 17.06 -0.74 9.72
CA ALA A 348 18.39 -1.01 9.16
C ALA A 348 18.38 -1.90 7.89
N LYS A 349 17.28 -2.63 7.66
CA LYS A 349 17.11 -3.57 6.55
C LYS A 349 16.19 -3.07 5.43
N ILE A 350 15.61 -1.89 5.57
CA ILE A 350 14.75 -1.31 4.54
C ILE A 350 15.59 -0.56 3.51
N HIS A 351 15.09 -0.48 2.28
CA HIS A 351 15.72 0.26 1.19
C HIS A 351 15.98 1.73 1.59
N THR A 352 17.12 2.27 1.17
CA THR A 352 17.56 3.62 1.56
C THR A 352 16.63 4.73 1.06
N ASP A 353 15.90 4.51 -0.02
CA ASP A 353 14.92 5.48 -0.51
C ASP A 353 13.74 5.67 0.43
N VAL A 354 13.34 4.64 1.20
CA VAL A 354 12.32 4.83 2.24
C VAL A 354 12.82 5.82 3.29
N MET A 355 14.09 5.67 3.65
CA MET A 355 14.77 6.49 4.64
C MET A 355 14.90 7.94 4.11
N THR A 356 15.35 8.14 2.87
CA THR A 356 15.64 9.48 2.33
C THR A 356 14.44 10.22 1.76
N GLN A 357 13.39 9.52 1.30
CA GLN A 357 12.20 10.14 0.71
C GLN A 357 11.07 10.34 1.72
N ALA A 358 11.14 9.73 2.92
CA ALA A 358 10.15 9.99 3.95
C ALA A 358 10.15 11.46 4.38
N ASP A 359 9.01 12.12 4.25
CA ASP A 359 8.83 13.48 4.79
C ASP A 359 8.45 13.46 6.27
N THR A 360 7.93 12.32 6.75
CA THR A 360 7.43 12.13 8.10
C THR A 360 7.91 10.80 8.64
N VAL A 361 8.52 10.81 9.83
CA VAL A 361 8.91 9.59 10.54
C VAL A 361 8.18 9.51 11.87
N ILE A 362 7.40 8.43 12.05
CA ILE A 362 6.72 8.12 13.31
C ILE A 362 7.49 6.98 13.98
N SER A 363 8.25 7.32 15.02
CA SER A 363 9.07 6.35 15.74
C SER A 363 8.44 5.92 17.05
N HIS A 364 8.05 4.65 17.11
CA HIS A 364 7.76 3.94 18.35
C HIS A 364 9.06 3.41 18.97
N ARG A 365 8.95 2.73 20.12
CA ARG A 365 10.12 2.19 20.81
C ARG A 365 10.90 1.20 19.93
N ILE A 366 12.18 1.50 19.70
CA ILE A 366 13.18 0.62 19.09
C ILE A 366 14.29 0.39 20.12
N THR A 367 14.86 -0.82 20.15
CA THR A 367 15.87 -1.20 21.14
C THR A 367 17.16 -1.72 20.52
N ALA A 368 17.12 -2.23 19.29
CA ALA A 368 18.30 -2.76 18.63
C ALA A 368 19.21 -1.63 18.16
N LYS A 369 20.50 -1.69 18.52
CA LYS A 369 21.47 -0.63 18.22
C LYS A 369 21.56 -0.32 16.73
N ILE A 370 21.57 -1.34 15.88
CA ILE A 370 21.65 -1.16 14.42
C ILE A 370 20.45 -0.38 13.87
N ASP A 371 19.26 -0.60 14.44
CA ASP A 371 18.03 0.07 14.03
C ASP A 371 17.93 1.48 14.61
N THR A 372 18.38 1.69 15.85
CA THR A 372 18.46 3.05 16.43
C THR A 372 19.51 3.90 15.72
N ASP A 373 20.64 3.31 15.33
CA ASP A 373 21.69 4.02 14.60
C ASP A 373 21.21 4.36 13.18
N ALA A 374 20.51 3.44 12.49
CA ALA A 374 19.92 3.69 11.18
C ALA A 374 18.87 4.83 11.22
N LEU A 375 18.00 4.83 12.24
CA LEU A 375 17.04 5.92 12.44
C LEU A 375 17.74 7.23 12.86
N GLY A 376 18.78 7.15 13.70
CA GLY A 376 19.56 8.32 14.11
C GLY A 376 20.26 9.00 12.94
N ALA A 377 20.73 8.23 11.95
CA ALA A 377 21.31 8.77 10.72
C ALA A 377 20.31 9.64 9.94
N LEU A 378 19.02 9.29 9.92
CA LEU A 378 17.97 10.13 9.33
C LEU A 378 17.85 11.47 10.05
N MET A 379 17.76 11.43 11.37
CA MET A 379 17.56 12.64 12.18
C MET A 379 18.74 13.60 12.06
N GLN A 380 19.97 13.09 11.92
CA GLN A 380 21.16 13.92 11.71
C GLN A 380 21.16 14.67 10.38
N SER A 381 20.50 14.16 9.33
CA SER A 381 20.31 14.93 8.08
C SER A 381 19.30 16.07 8.23
N TYR A 382 18.23 15.91 9.02
CA TYR A 382 17.26 16.99 9.26
C TYR A 382 17.80 18.12 10.16
N MET A 383 18.79 17.83 11.02
CA MET A 383 19.37 18.83 11.94
C MET A 383 20.49 19.69 11.34
N ARG A 384 20.81 19.55 10.05
CA ARG A 384 21.89 20.34 9.40
C ARG A 384 21.43 21.64 8.73
N GLU A 385 20.14 21.96 8.73
CA GLU A 385 19.67 23.30 8.32
C GLU A 385 19.13 24.09 9.50
N GLY A 386 20.01 24.99 9.95
CA GLY A 386 19.82 25.98 10.99
C GLY A 386 21.11 26.79 11.15
N LEU A 387 21.55 27.45 10.06
CA LEU A 387 22.42 28.63 10.10
C LEU A 387 21.72 29.77 9.38
#